data_AF-L1Q925-F1
#
_entry.id   AF-L1Q925-F1
#
_cell.length_a   1.000
_cell.length_b   1.000
_cell.length_c   1.000
_cell.angle_alpha   90.00
_cell.angle_beta   90.00
_cell.angle_gamma   90.00
#
_symmetry.space_group_name_H-M   'P 1'
#
loop_
_entity.id
_entity.type
_entity.pdbx_description
1 polymer ?
#
loop_
_entity_poly.entity_id
_entity_poly.type
_entity_poly.pdbx_seq_one_letter_code
_entity_poly.pdbx_strand_id
1 'polypeptide(L)'
;MSKVIKSIICIMAVCTLFLVGCSNDSNKNNKVDDKKNEISSLKENNEASENKIEDSSEQTENKDNEVSKKSEVDNSKQTENIDMNEVVEKVKNYIINGQNDKPEALKLKWSEAFLNNVNIESLANEYVAQGGSLDNIEGLANYITLNAPIMANWEELFKKDLYDKYGKEVTKIEFLEGDLYEAYVNEDGSEVPYVVVSARTGYFHG
;
A
#
# COMPACT_ATOMS: atom_id res chain seq x y z
N MET A 1 33.10 29.89 43.06
CA MET A 1 32.77 31.33 42.89
C MET A 1 32.30 31.54 41.45
N SER A 2 31.18 32.26 41.27
CA SER A 2 30.60 32.83 40.03
C SER A 2 30.30 31.85 38.88
N LYS A 3 29.08 31.32 38.67
CA LYS A 3 27.82 31.98 38.22
C LYS A 3 28.03 33.07 37.17
N VAL A 4 27.65 32.77 35.92
CA VAL A 4 27.14 33.78 34.96
C VAL A 4 25.91 33.19 34.28
N ILE A 5 24.76 33.71 34.70
CA ILE A 5 23.44 33.55 34.10
C ILE A 5 23.37 34.59 32.99
N LYS A 6 22.99 34.19 31.77
CA LYS A 6 22.39 35.11 30.79
C LYS A 6 21.13 34.46 30.23
N SER A 7 20.03 34.84 30.88
CA SER A 7 18.65 34.62 30.45
C SER A 7 18.40 35.47 29.19
N ILE A 8 17.89 34.86 28.12
CA ILE A 8 17.22 35.59 27.03
C ILE A 8 15.83 34.98 26.91
N ILE A 9 14.90 35.63 27.60
CA ILE A 9 13.45 35.51 27.41
C ILE A 9 13.09 36.63 26.43
N CYS A 10 12.56 36.29 25.27
CA CYS A 10 11.80 37.23 24.44
C CYS A 10 10.40 36.66 24.21
N ILE A 11 9.43 37.50 24.59
CA ILE A 11 8.00 37.26 24.74
C ILE A 11 7.27 37.49 23.40
N MET A 12 6.28 36.63 23.15
CA MET A 12 5.07 36.74 22.33
C MET A 12 4.92 37.85 21.27
N ALA A 13 4.44 37.47 20.09
CA ALA A 13 3.31 38.15 19.46
C ALA A 13 2.52 37.21 18.53
N VAL A 14 1.27 36.99 18.91
CA VAL A 14 0.18 36.33 18.19
C VAL A 14 -0.24 37.17 16.99
N CYS A 15 -0.47 36.53 15.83
CA CYS A 15 -1.28 37.08 14.73
C CYS A 15 -2.07 35.95 14.05
N THR A 16 -3.10 35.44 14.73
CA THR A 16 -4.17 34.65 14.14
C THR A 16 -5.39 35.52 13.92
N LEU A 17 -5.60 36.03 12.70
CA LEU A 17 -6.93 36.43 12.21
C LEU A 17 -6.90 36.41 10.68
N PHE A 18 -7.70 35.53 10.07
CA PHE A 18 -8.89 35.90 9.27
C PHE A 18 -9.65 34.62 8.88
N LEU A 19 -10.75 34.38 9.60
CA LEU A 19 -11.85 33.52 9.16
C LEU A 19 -12.82 34.38 8.33
N VAL A 20 -13.05 34.01 7.07
CA VAL A 20 -14.27 34.22 6.28
C VAL A 20 -14.24 33.06 5.26
N GLY A 21 -15.18 32.13 5.14
CA GLY A 21 -16.61 32.16 5.40
C GLY A 21 -17.33 31.95 4.05
N CYS A 22 -17.66 30.71 3.72
CA CYS A 22 -18.76 30.37 2.81
C CYS A 22 -19.42 29.09 3.32
N SER A 23 -20.48 29.30 4.11
CA SER A 23 -21.53 28.33 4.34
C SER A 23 -22.30 28.14 3.03
N ASN A 24 -22.56 26.89 2.62
CA ASN A 24 -23.66 26.61 1.72
C ASN A 24 -24.51 25.50 2.33
N ASP A 25 -25.53 25.95 3.04
CA ASP A 25 -26.60 25.15 3.61
C ASP A 25 -27.58 24.83 2.46
N SER A 26 -27.74 23.55 2.14
CA SER A 26 -28.90 23.07 1.39
C SER A 26 -29.52 21.91 2.15
N ASN A 27 -30.42 22.30 3.04
CA ASN A 27 -31.38 21.48 3.74
C ASN A 27 -32.31 20.74 2.77
N LYS A 28 -32.40 19.41 2.89
CA LYS A 28 -33.68 18.68 2.82
C LYS A 28 -33.56 17.29 3.43
N ASN A 29 -34.15 17.18 4.62
CA ASN A 29 -34.57 15.93 5.25
C ASN A 29 -35.37 15.03 4.28
N ASN A 30 -35.13 13.73 4.36
CA ASN A 30 -36.21 12.76 4.57
C ASN A 30 -35.66 11.51 5.26
N LYS A 31 -36.18 11.28 6.47
CA LYS A 31 -35.98 10.09 7.30
C LYS A 31 -37.24 9.24 7.10
N VAL A 32 -37.09 8.00 6.63
CA VAL A 32 -38.13 6.97 6.72
C VAL A 32 -37.48 5.62 7.01
N ASP A 33 -37.63 5.23 8.27
CA ASP A 33 -37.89 3.92 8.87
C ASP A 33 -37.29 2.62 8.32
N ASP A 34 -36.74 1.89 9.29
CA ASP A 34 -36.39 0.48 9.32
C ASP A 34 -37.43 -0.45 8.67
N LYS A 35 -36.95 -1.34 7.81
CA LYS A 35 -37.51 -2.69 7.72
C LYS A 35 -36.44 -3.72 7.36
N LYS A 36 -36.05 -4.45 8.41
CA LYS A 36 -35.44 -5.77 8.41
C LYS A 36 -36.13 -6.66 7.36
N ASN A 37 -35.36 -7.23 6.43
CA ASN A 37 -35.79 -8.41 5.71
C ASN A 37 -34.63 -9.39 5.58
N GLU A 38 -34.82 -10.55 6.21
CA GLU A 38 -33.97 -11.72 6.11
C GLU A 38 -33.93 -12.20 4.66
N ILE A 39 -32.75 -12.51 4.15
CA ILE A 39 -32.60 -13.32 2.93
C ILE A 39 -32.05 -14.66 3.36
N SER A 40 -32.97 -15.62 3.46
CA SER A 40 -32.69 -17.04 3.57
C SER A 40 -32.09 -17.55 2.26
N SER A 41 -31.01 -18.29 2.39
CA SER A 41 -30.37 -19.12 1.37
C SER A 41 -31.35 -20.09 0.70
N LEU A 42 -31.37 -20.11 -0.64
CA LEU A 42 -31.76 -21.27 -1.42
C LEU A 42 -30.68 -21.54 -2.48
N LYS A 43 -30.16 -22.77 -2.42
CA LYS A 43 -29.26 -23.41 -3.38
C LYS A 43 -30.04 -23.86 -4.62
N GLU A 44 -29.26 -24.34 -5.61
CA GLU A 44 -29.61 -25.27 -6.69
C GLU A 44 -30.22 -24.62 -7.96
N ASN A 45 -29.86 -24.94 -9.21
CA ASN A 45 -28.97 -25.91 -9.87
C ASN A 45 -28.70 -25.40 -11.31
N ASN A 46 -27.61 -25.80 -11.97
CA ASN A 46 -27.63 -26.76 -13.09
C ASN A 46 -26.38 -26.73 -13.97
N GLU A 47 -25.88 -27.94 -14.20
CA GLU A 47 -24.82 -28.35 -15.09
C GLU A 47 -25.28 -28.42 -16.57
N ALA A 48 -24.26 -28.43 -17.43
CA ALA A 48 -24.08 -29.28 -18.61
C ALA A 48 -25.03 -29.19 -19.83
N SER A 49 -24.37 -28.84 -20.95
CA SER A 49 -24.40 -29.46 -22.28
C SER A 49 -25.68 -30.13 -22.78
N GLU A 50 -26.10 -29.71 -23.99
CA GLU A 50 -26.20 -30.66 -25.10
C GLU A 50 -26.26 -29.99 -26.48
N ASN A 51 -25.75 -30.76 -27.45
CA ASN A 51 -25.51 -30.49 -28.86
C ASN A 51 -26.74 -30.11 -29.68
N LYS A 52 -26.50 -29.42 -30.80
CA LYS A 52 -27.06 -29.78 -32.11
C LYS A 52 -26.25 -29.16 -33.26
N ILE A 53 -25.54 -30.02 -33.98
CA ILE A 53 -24.98 -29.75 -35.31
C ILE A 53 -25.80 -30.60 -36.28
N GLU A 54 -26.37 -29.97 -37.29
CA GLU A 54 -26.91 -30.63 -38.49
C GLU A 54 -26.39 -29.91 -39.73
N ASP A 55 -26.10 -30.74 -40.72
CA ASP A 55 -25.25 -30.58 -41.89
C ASP A 55 -26.02 -30.01 -43.11
N SER A 56 -25.34 -29.26 -43.99
CA SER A 56 -25.62 -29.25 -45.45
C SER A 56 -24.61 -28.45 -46.28
N SER A 57 -23.83 -29.24 -47.04
CA SER A 57 -23.59 -29.15 -48.51
C SER A 57 -22.83 -27.98 -49.15
N GLU A 58 -21.68 -28.38 -49.70
CA GLU A 58 -21.16 -28.22 -51.08
C GLU A 58 -20.55 -26.89 -51.61
N GLN A 59 -19.47 -27.14 -52.36
CA GLN A 59 -18.42 -26.28 -52.90
C GLN A 59 -18.86 -25.32 -54.02
N THR A 60 -18.09 -24.25 -54.25
CA THR A 60 -17.56 -23.92 -55.59
C THR A 60 -16.39 -22.92 -55.54
N GLU A 61 -15.44 -23.13 -56.46
CA GLU A 61 -14.14 -22.46 -56.63
C GLU A 61 -14.22 -21.10 -57.34
N ASN A 62 -13.31 -20.15 -57.07
CA ASN A 62 -12.21 -19.73 -57.99
C ASN A 62 -11.50 -18.41 -57.60
N LYS A 63 -10.16 -18.45 -57.75
CA LYS A 63 -9.13 -17.44 -58.13
C LYS A 63 -9.55 -15.95 -58.25
N ASP A 64 -8.80 -14.95 -57.78
CA ASP A 64 -7.50 -14.49 -58.30
C ASP A 64 -6.89 -13.36 -57.44
N ASN A 65 -5.59 -13.13 -57.63
CA ASN A 65 -4.68 -12.23 -56.91
C ASN A 65 -4.99 -10.72 -57.05
N GLU A 66 -4.77 -9.93 -55.99
CA GLU A 66 -4.07 -8.64 -56.15
C GLU A 66 -3.28 -8.24 -54.89
N VAL A 67 -1.98 -8.02 -55.10
CA VAL A 67 -0.99 -7.61 -54.11
C VAL A 67 -1.10 -6.11 -53.86
N SER A 68 -1.37 -5.71 -52.63
CA SER A 68 -1.10 -4.34 -52.15
C SER A 68 -0.18 -4.43 -50.94
N LYS A 69 1.10 -4.09 -51.16
CA LYS A 69 2.09 -3.89 -50.11
C LYS A 69 1.69 -2.69 -49.26
N LYS A 70 1.01 -2.97 -48.14
CA LYS A 70 0.98 -2.07 -47.00
C LYS A 70 2.14 -2.48 -46.10
N SER A 71 3.14 -1.61 -45.98
CA SER A 71 4.22 -1.77 -45.02
C SER A 71 3.62 -1.73 -43.62
N GLU A 72 3.32 -2.89 -43.06
CA GLU A 72 3.14 -3.05 -41.63
C GLU A 72 4.50 -2.81 -40.99
N VAL A 73 4.63 -1.63 -40.37
CA VAL A 73 5.63 -1.42 -39.33
C VAL A 73 5.24 -2.37 -38.22
N ASP A 74 5.91 -3.51 -38.22
CA ASP A 74 5.89 -4.51 -37.17
C ASP A 74 6.45 -3.85 -35.90
N ASN A 75 5.57 -3.16 -35.18
CA ASN A 75 5.81 -2.75 -33.81
C ASN A 75 5.43 -3.94 -32.92
N SER A 76 6.09 -5.07 -33.17
CA SER A 76 6.20 -6.14 -32.20
C SER A 76 6.88 -5.53 -30.98
N LYS A 77 6.05 -5.05 -30.05
CA LYS A 77 6.47 -4.95 -28.66
C LYS A 77 6.90 -6.35 -28.31
N GLN A 78 8.21 -6.52 -28.27
CA GLN A 78 8.87 -7.63 -27.63
C GLN A 78 8.22 -7.74 -26.26
N THR A 79 7.32 -8.70 -26.09
CA THR A 79 6.76 -9.05 -24.79
C THR A 79 7.93 -9.68 -24.06
N GLU A 80 8.81 -8.84 -23.49
CA GLU A 80 9.74 -9.29 -22.49
C GLU A 80 8.88 -9.96 -21.43
N ASN A 81 9.05 -11.26 -21.28
CA ASN A 81 8.39 -12.00 -20.24
C ASN A 81 9.06 -11.54 -18.94
N ILE A 82 8.52 -10.49 -18.34
CA ILE A 82 9.07 -9.88 -17.12
C ILE A 82 9.07 -10.96 -16.05
N ASP A 83 10.24 -11.32 -15.55
CA ASP A 83 10.36 -12.24 -14.43
C ASP A 83 9.93 -11.52 -13.15
N MET A 84 8.77 -11.91 -12.63
CA MET A 84 8.22 -11.29 -11.43
C MET A 84 9.10 -11.51 -10.19
N ASN A 85 9.86 -12.61 -10.12
CA ASN A 85 10.79 -12.82 -9.02
C ASN A 85 11.91 -11.78 -9.03
N GLU A 86 12.43 -11.45 -10.22
CA GLU A 86 13.45 -10.41 -10.39
C GLU A 86 12.90 -9.04 -9.96
N VAL A 87 11.64 -8.73 -10.31
CA VAL A 87 10.97 -7.49 -9.90
C VAL A 87 10.83 -7.42 -8.38
N VAL A 88 10.36 -8.50 -7.74
CA VAL A 88 10.21 -8.59 -6.27
C VAL A 88 11.55 -8.37 -5.57
N GLU A 89 12.63 -9.02 -6.03
CA GLU A 89 13.96 -8.86 -5.45
C GLU A 89 14.51 -7.43 -5.65
N LYS A 90 14.36 -6.87 -6.85
CA LYS A 90 14.77 -5.48 -7.13
C LYS A 90 14.07 -4.49 -6.22
N VAL A 91 12.76 -4.62 -6.05
CA VAL A 91 11.99 -3.66 -5.23
C VAL A 91 12.28 -3.81 -3.74
N LYS A 92 12.45 -5.04 -3.24
CA LYS A 92 12.89 -5.27 -1.85
C LYS A 92 14.26 -4.65 -1.60
N ASN A 93 15.22 -4.92 -2.48
CA ASN A 93 16.56 -4.36 -2.35
C ASN A 93 16.55 -2.83 -2.47
N TYR A 94 15.70 -2.26 -3.32
CA TYR A 94 15.52 -0.81 -3.38
C TYR A 94 15.03 -0.25 -2.05
N ILE A 95 13.97 -0.82 -1.45
CA ILE A 95 13.42 -0.37 -0.17
C ILE A 95 14.48 -0.44 0.95
N ILE A 96 15.22 -1.54 1.06
CA ILE A 96 16.16 -1.75 2.16
C ILE A 96 17.50 -1.02 1.95
N ASN A 97 18.06 -1.03 0.73
CA ASN A 97 19.45 -0.60 0.47
C ASN A 97 19.60 0.45 -0.64
N GLY A 98 18.60 0.64 -1.50
CA GLY A 98 18.74 1.35 -2.77
C GLY A 98 18.50 2.87 -2.75
N GLN A 99 18.29 3.47 -1.58
CA GLN A 99 17.86 4.88 -1.44
C GLN A 99 18.96 5.82 -0.91
N ASN A 100 20.23 5.51 -1.18
CA ASN A 100 21.38 6.23 -0.60
C ASN A 100 21.54 7.67 -1.11
N ASP A 101 20.96 7.97 -2.27
CA ASP A 101 20.90 9.31 -2.87
C ASP A 101 19.79 10.18 -2.29
N LYS A 102 18.87 9.59 -1.50
CA LYS A 102 17.75 10.32 -0.89
C LYS A 102 18.09 10.82 0.51
N PRO A 103 17.61 12.03 0.89
CA PRO A 103 17.59 12.47 2.28
C PRO A 103 16.86 11.46 3.18
N GLU A 104 17.30 11.32 4.41
CA GLU A 104 16.74 10.34 5.38
C GLU A 104 15.23 10.49 5.60
N ALA A 105 14.71 11.71 5.50
CA ALA A 105 13.27 11.99 5.64
C ALA A 105 12.43 11.52 4.44
N LEU A 106 13.05 11.26 3.28
CA LEU A 106 12.36 10.83 2.05
C LEU A 106 12.56 9.33 1.77
N LYS A 107 13.37 8.63 2.56
CA LYS A 107 13.54 7.19 2.39
C LYS A 107 12.27 6.48 2.82
N LEU A 108 11.85 5.49 2.03
CA LEU A 108 10.90 4.47 2.44
C LEU A 108 11.55 3.64 3.54
N LYS A 109 10.84 3.45 4.65
CA LYS A 109 11.39 2.77 5.83
C LYS A 109 10.52 1.58 6.18
N TRP A 110 11.18 0.44 6.33
CA TRP A 110 10.53 -0.85 6.54
C TRP A 110 11.35 -1.68 7.52
N SER A 111 10.67 -2.49 8.31
CA SER A 111 11.28 -3.69 8.87
C SER A 111 11.45 -4.73 7.75
N GLU A 112 12.60 -5.40 7.72
CA GLU A 112 12.85 -6.51 6.80
C GLU A 112 11.90 -7.68 7.08
N ALA A 113 11.61 -7.97 8.35
CA ALA A 113 10.66 -9.02 8.73
C ALA A 113 9.26 -8.71 8.17
N PHE A 114 8.83 -7.44 8.22
CA PHE A 114 7.57 -7.03 7.64
C PHE A 114 7.55 -7.14 6.12
N LEU A 115 8.57 -6.58 5.46
CA LEU A 115 8.64 -6.56 4.00
C LEU A 115 8.65 -7.98 3.40
N ASN A 116 9.26 -8.94 4.10
CA ASN A 116 9.30 -10.34 3.68
C ASN A 116 7.97 -11.09 3.81
N ASN A 117 7.03 -10.59 4.62
CA ASN A 117 5.70 -11.19 4.79
C ASN A 117 4.63 -10.55 3.89
N VAL A 118 4.99 -9.51 3.11
CA VAL A 118 4.08 -8.88 2.15
C VAL A 118 4.04 -9.66 0.84
N ASN A 119 2.84 -9.86 0.29
CA ASN A 119 2.68 -10.37 -1.08
C ASN A 119 2.95 -9.26 -2.11
N ILE A 120 4.24 -9.04 -2.40
CA ILE A 120 4.72 -8.01 -3.33
C ILE A 120 4.22 -8.27 -4.75
N GLU A 121 4.12 -9.53 -5.17
CA GLU A 121 3.63 -9.88 -6.50
C GLU A 121 2.19 -9.40 -6.73
N SER A 122 1.30 -9.62 -5.75
CA SER A 122 -0.08 -9.11 -5.81
C SER A 122 -0.11 -7.59 -5.94
N LEU A 123 0.66 -6.88 -5.12
CA LEU A 123 0.72 -5.41 -5.15
C LEU A 123 1.31 -4.89 -6.48
N ALA A 124 2.28 -5.58 -7.05
CA ALA A 124 2.85 -5.22 -8.34
C ALA A 124 1.85 -5.41 -9.49
N ASN A 125 1.04 -6.48 -9.45
CA ASN A 125 -0.05 -6.68 -10.41
C ASN A 125 -1.12 -5.58 -10.29
N GLU A 126 -1.49 -5.18 -9.07
CA GLU A 126 -2.41 -4.05 -8.85
C GLU A 126 -1.84 -2.72 -9.34
N TYR A 127 -0.55 -2.48 -9.11
CA TYR A 127 0.16 -1.30 -9.59
C TYR A 127 0.11 -1.19 -11.11
N VAL A 128 0.37 -2.30 -11.82
CA VAL A 128 0.27 -2.37 -13.28
C VAL A 128 -1.17 -2.17 -13.77
N ALA A 129 -2.15 -2.76 -13.08
CA ALA A 129 -3.56 -2.58 -13.41
C ALA A 129 -4.02 -1.11 -13.31
N GLN A 130 -3.34 -0.30 -12.49
CA GLN A 130 -3.56 1.14 -12.36
C GLN A 130 -2.70 1.98 -13.32
N GLY A 131 -2.00 1.35 -14.27
CA GLY A 131 -1.14 2.01 -15.25
C GLY A 131 0.31 2.21 -14.83
N GLY A 132 0.74 1.59 -13.72
CA GLY A 132 2.13 1.54 -13.28
C GLY A 132 3.02 0.71 -14.22
N SER A 133 4.33 0.96 -14.16
CA SER A 133 5.35 0.22 -14.93
C SER A 133 6.28 -0.51 -13.97
N LEU A 134 6.50 -1.82 -14.18
CA LEU A 134 7.40 -2.63 -13.35
C LEU A 134 8.88 -2.23 -13.49
N ASP A 135 9.24 -1.50 -14.56
CA ASP A 135 10.58 -0.93 -14.72
C ASP A 135 10.83 0.26 -13.79
N ASN A 136 9.75 0.92 -13.34
CA ASN A 136 9.82 2.01 -12.36
C ASN A 136 9.84 1.45 -10.93
N ILE A 137 11.00 0.94 -10.51
CA ILE A 137 11.20 0.34 -9.18
C ILE A 137 10.87 1.31 -8.04
N GLU A 138 11.22 2.59 -8.17
CA GLU A 138 10.87 3.60 -7.15
C GLU A 138 9.36 3.79 -7.06
N GLY A 139 8.67 3.90 -8.21
CA GLY A 139 7.21 4.02 -8.25
C GLY A 139 6.51 2.82 -7.63
N LEU A 140 6.96 1.61 -7.96
CA LEU A 140 6.44 0.37 -7.37
C LEU A 140 6.70 0.31 -5.86
N ALA A 141 7.90 0.68 -5.40
CA ALA A 141 8.24 0.70 -3.97
C ALA A 141 7.35 1.67 -3.16
N ASN A 142 7.08 2.86 -3.72
CA ASN A 142 6.15 3.82 -3.14
C ASN A 142 4.73 3.23 -3.08
N TYR A 143 4.27 2.63 -4.17
CA TYR A 143 2.95 1.98 -4.23
C TYR A 143 2.82 0.89 -3.15
N ILE A 144 3.80 0.01 -3.03
CA ILE A 144 3.84 -1.04 -2.01
C ILE A 144 3.79 -0.43 -0.61
N THR A 145 4.59 0.61 -0.34
CA THR A 145 4.63 1.27 0.97
C THR A 145 3.28 1.85 1.39
N LEU A 146 2.53 2.40 0.44
CA LEU A 146 1.23 2.99 0.70
C LEU A 146 0.08 1.97 0.77
N ASN A 147 0.18 0.87 0.01
CA ASN A 147 -0.95 -0.03 -0.22
C ASN A 147 -0.78 -1.43 0.41
N ALA A 148 0.40 -1.79 0.92
CA ALA A 148 0.60 -3.06 1.60
C ALA A 148 -0.39 -3.21 2.75
N PRO A 149 -1.04 -4.37 2.93
CA PRO A 149 -2.01 -4.55 4.01
C PRO A 149 -1.33 -4.50 5.38
N ILE A 150 -2.07 -4.02 6.40
CA ILE A 150 -1.64 -4.21 7.79
C ILE A 150 -1.84 -5.69 8.14
N MET A 151 -0.75 -6.38 8.44
CA MET A 151 -0.78 -7.81 8.74
C MET A 151 -1.46 -8.07 10.08
N ALA A 152 -2.24 -9.15 10.19
CA ALA A 152 -2.95 -9.48 11.43
C ALA A 152 -2.00 -9.72 12.62
N ASN A 153 -0.78 -10.17 12.36
CA ASN A 153 0.27 -10.45 13.36
C ASN A 153 1.31 -9.31 13.47
N TRP A 154 1.01 -8.10 13.01
CA TRP A 154 1.97 -6.99 13.00
C TRP A 154 2.55 -6.70 14.39
N GLU A 155 1.74 -6.76 15.46
CA GLU A 155 2.22 -6.50 16.82
C GLU A 155 3.28 -7.50 17.26
N GLU A 156 3.14 -8.77 16.90
CA GLU A 156 4.09 -9.83 17.27
C GLU A 156 5.42 -9.61 16.55
N LEU A 157 5.37 -9.34 15.24
CA LEU A 157 6.55 -9.02 14.45
C LEU A 157 7.28 -7.78 14.99
N PHE A 158 6.53 -6.72 15.30
CA PHE A 158 7.09 -5.49 15.86
C PHE A 158 7.73 -5.73 17.23
N LYS A 159 7.04 -6.42 18.16
CA LYS A 159 7.57 -6.72 19.51
C LYS A 159 8.87 -7.51 19.41
N LYS A 160 8.94 -8.47 18.49
CA LYS A 160 10.16 -9.22 18.22
C LYS A 160 11.27 -8.33 17.68
N ASP A 161 11.00 -7.51 16.66
CA ASP A 161 12.00 -6.62 16.08
C ASP A 161 12.53 -5.61 17.10
N LEU A 162 11.67 -5.05 17.95
CA LEU A 162 12.06 -4.11 19.00
C LEU A 162 12.96 -4.79 20.04
N TYR A 163 12.61 -6.01 20.46
CA TYR A 163 13.42 -6.80 21.38
C TYR A 163 14.76 -7.17 20.77
N ASP A 164 14.78 -7.67 19.53
CA ASP A 164 16.02 -8.07 18.86
C ASP A 164 16.96 -6.86 18.67
N LYS A 165 16.40 -5.67 18.43
CA LYS A 165 17.19 -4.45 18.20
C LYS A 165 17.66 -3.76 19.47
N TYR A 166 16.82 -3.70 20.51
CA TYR A 166 17.08 -2.89 21.71
C TYR A 166 16.97 -3.65 23.04
N GLY A 167 16.55 -4.90 23.03
CA GLY A 167 16.33 -5.71 24.24
C GLY A 167 15.15 -5.22 25.08
N LYS A 168 14.18 -4.52 24.46
CA LYS A 168 13.03 -3.94 25.16
C LYS A 168 11.76 -4.74 24.92
N GLU A 169 11.09 -5.08 26.00
CA GLU A 169 9.76 -5.70 25.96
C GLU A 169 8.67 -4.63 25.98
N VAL A 170 7.73 -4.73 25.05
CA VAL A 170 6.59 -3.80 24.96
C VAL A 170 5.57 -4.15 26.03
N THR A 171 5.21 -3.17 26.86
CA THR A 171 4.18 -3.35 27.91
C THR A 171 2.79 -2.93 27.45
N LYS A 172 2.72 -1.96 26.54
CA LYS A 172 1.47 -1.38 26.03
C LYS A 172 1.68 -0.82 24.63
N ILE A 173 0.63 -0.91 23.82
CA ILE A 173 0.55 -0.29 22.49
C ILE A 173 -0.71 0.58 22.47
N GLU A 174 -0.57 1.84 22.09
CA GLU A 174 -1.67 2.79 21.96
C GLU A 174 -1.79 3.26 20.52
N PHE A 175 -3.01 3.25 19.98
CA PHE A 175 -3.29 3.78 18.66
C PHE A 175 -3.08 5.30 18.64
N LEU A 176 -2.42 5.81 17.61
CA LEU A 176 -2.28 7.23 17.34
C LEU A 176 -3.22 7.65 16.20
N GLU A 177 -2.77 7.48 14.96
CA GLU A 177 -3.50 7.84 13.76
C GLU A 177 -3.10 6.96 12.57
N GLY A 178 -4.01 6.77 11.62
CA GLY A 178 -3.73 5.97 10.42
C GLY A 178 -3.31 4.54 10.76
N ASP A 179 -2.07 4.19 10.48
CA ASP A 179 -1.43 2.93 10.84
C ASP A 179 -0.35 3.09 11.93
N LEU A 180 -0.27 4.24 12.60
CA LEU A 180 0.73 4.55 13.62
C LEU A 180 0.25 4.22 15.03
N TYR A 181 1.16 3.67 15.82
CA TYR A 181 0.95 3.30 17.22
C TYR A 181 2.14 3.73 18.08
N GLU A 182 1.88 4.19 19.31
CA GLU A 182 2.90 4.44 20.33
C GLU A 182 3.11 3.16 21.14
N ALA A 183 4.36 2.71 21.24
CA ALA A 183 4.76 1.57 22.05
C ALA A 183 5.44 2.05 23.34
N TYR A 184 5.02 1.45 24.44
CA TYR A 184 5.54 1.74 25.76
C TYR A 184 6.40 0.57 26.27
N VAL A 185 7.40 0.90 27.08
CA VAL A 185 8.28 -0.07 27.73
C VAL A 185 8.39 0.28 29.22
N ASN A 186 8.89 -0.67 30.02
CA ASN A 186 9.26 -0.38 31.40
C ASN A 186 10.70 0.14 31.46
N GLU A 187 10.89 1.36 31.95
CA GLU A 187 12.18 1.92 32.34
C GLU A 187 12.16 2.22 33.84
N ASP A 188 13.08 1.62 34.59
CA ASP A 188 13.23 1.83 36.04
C ASP A 188 11.93 1.68 36.83
N GLY A 189 11.09 0.71 36.46
CA GLY A 189 9.81 0.42 37.11
C GLY A 189 8.64 1.30 36.64
N SER A 190 8.88 2.24 35.72
CA SER A 190 7.86 3.13 35.16
C SER A 190 7.54 2.78 33.71
N GLU A 191 6.26 2.75 33.36
CA GLU A 191 5.83 2.63 31.96
C GLU A 191 5.99 3.99 31.26
N VAL A 192 6.80 4.04 30.20
CA VAL A 192 7.11 5.26 29.44
C VAL A 192 6.95 5.03 27.94
N PRO A 193 6.55 6.05 27.16
CA PRO A 193 6.56 5.98 25.70
C PRO A 193 7.99 5.77 25.22
N TYR A 194 8.17 4.97 24.17
CA TYR A 194 9.50 4.55 23.73
C TYR A 194 9.70 4.73 22.23
N VAL A 195 8.79 4.22 21.41
CA VAL A 195 8.86 4.38 19.95
C VAL A 195 7.46 4.48 19.36
N VAL A 196 7.36 5.22 18.26
CA VAL A 196 6.23 5.14 17.33
C VAL A 196 6.55 4.08 16.28
N VAL A 197 5.57 3.23 15.96
CA VAL A 197 5.66 2.19 14.93
C VAL A 197 4.53 2.33 13.90
N SER A 198 4.84 2.09 12.63
CA SER A 198 3.85 1.84 11.59
C SER A 198 3.47 0.36 11.58
N ALA A 199 2.20 0.04 11.83
CA ALA A 199 1.66 -1.31 11.77
C ALA A 199 1.70 -1.90 10.36
N ARG A 200 1.82 -1.06 9.32
CA ARG A 200 1.94 -1.51 7.92
C ARG A 200 3.36 -1.93 7.56
N THR A 201 4.34 -1.09 7.90
CA THR A 201 5.73 -1.26 7.46
C THR A 201 6.63 -1.89 8.51
N GLY A 202 6.17 -1.93 9.77
CA GLY A 202 6.95 -2.36 10.93
C GLY A 202 8.11 -1.43 11.27
N TYR A 203 8.27 -0.32 10.54
CA TYR A 203 9.30 0.65 10.87
C TYR A 203 8.92 1.39 12.14
N PHE A 204 9.90 1.57 13.03
CA PHE A 204 9.75 2.31 14.27
C PHE A 204 10.90 3.26 14.53
N HIS A 205 10.59 4.36 15.21
CA HIS A 205 11.53 5.37 15.67
C HIS A 205 11.05 6.00 16.98
N GLY A 206 11.98 6.47 17.80
CA GLY A 206 11.71 7.11 19.10
C GLY A 206 12.96 7.82 19.61
#